data_AF-A0A1G6TAX6-F1
#
_entry.id   AF-A0A1G6TAX6-F1
#
_cell.length_a   1.000
_cell.length_b   1.000
_cell.length_c   1.000
_cell.angle_alpha   90.00
_cell.angle_beta   90.00
_cell.angle_gamma   90.00
#
_symmetry.space_group_name_H-M   'P 1'
#
loop_
_entity.id
_entity.type
_entity.pdbx_description
1 polymer ?
#
loop_
_entity_poly.entity_id
_entity_poly.type
_entity_poly.pdbx_seq_one_letter_code
_entity_poly.pdbx_strand_id
1 'polypeptide(L)'
;MTRNLLTTLEQIRPDAHIDELWPNHLQVTARDRIMATSTDPVVPVARRRRAGAIAVVAAITAAGGVGVAAATGLMPKAFTDAYSGWLTYPDSSGVNPAAAERIAAIPGPDGTVMSVFVAQGTDGTRCVAPVFESAADTEQAGPANFTKLMNYCRPAVDTGPFGQGAGGEVGTSGSLTYFTYDAAAGEAVRAELHTSSGEVFPTMLVEGRFFGWFPMPDGMPMATLVGYDANGNVIGRTG
;
A
#
# COMPACT_ATOMS: atom_id res chain seq x y z
N MET A 1 -3.34 -1.80 52.16
CA MET A 1 -2.12 -1.77 51.33
C MET A 1 -2.44 -1.09 50.02
N THR A 2 -2.25 0.22 49.94
CA THR A 2 -2.52 1.05 48.76
C THR A 2 -1.32 0.96 47.82
N ARG A 3 -1.50 0.34 46.64
CA ARG A 3 -0.47 0.34 45.59
C ARG A 3 -0.29 1.77 45.11
N ASN A 4 0.91 2.31 45.31
CA ASN A 4 1.25 3.66 44.92
C ASN A 4 1.46 3.67 43.39
N LEU A 5 0.43 4.15 42.68
CA LEU A 5 0.35 4.17 41.22
C LEU A 5 1.49 4.96 40.56
N LEU A 6 2.03 5.96 41.26
CA LEU A 6 3.15 6.78 40.76
C LEU A 6 4.43 5.96 40.61
N THR A 7 4.75 5.09 41.56
CA THR A 7 5.95 4.24 41.48
C THR A 7 5.82 3.15 40.42
N THR A 8 4.60 2.66 40.16
CA THR A 8 4.36 1.72 39.05
C THR A 8 4.49 2.39 37.69
N LEU A 9 4.07 3.66 37.57
CA LEU A 9 4.21 4.42 36.33
C LEU A 9 5.66 4.79 36.03
N GLU A 10 6.47 5.09 37.05
CA GLU A 10 7.91 5.34 36.87
C GLU A 10 8.65 4.09 36.36
N GLN A 11 8.25 2.88 36.78
CA GLN A 11 8.86 1.63 36.33
C GLN A 11 8.53 1.24 34.88
N ILE A 12 7.49 1.82 34.29
CA ILE A 12 7.05 1.54 32.91
C ILE A 12 7.55 2.65 31.95
N ARG A 13 8.20 3.69 32.48
CA ARG A 13 8.75 4.76 31.64
C ARG A 13 9.89 4.19 30.79
N PRO A 14 9.84 4.31 29.46
CA PRO A 14 10.95 3.92 28.60
C PRO A 14 12.22 4.70 29.01
N ASP A 15 13.36 4.03 29.02
CA ASP A 15 14.64 4.62 29.44
C ASP A 15 14.92 5.94 28.72
N ALA A 16 15.46 6.91 29.45
CA ALA A 16 15.74 8.27 28.98
C ALA A 16 16.84 8.37 27.89
N HIS A 17 17.25 7.25 27.31
CA HIS A 17 18.16 7.18 26.17
C HIS A 17 17.44 7.17 24.81
N ILE A 18 16.09 7.20 24.77
CA ILE A 18 15.35 7.32 23.51
C ILE A 18 15.65 8.64 22.77
N ASP A 19 16.12 9.68 23.46
CA ASP A 19 16.47 10.95 22.83
C ASP A 19 17.66 10.83 21.85
N GLU A 20 18.54 9.83 22.00
CA GLU A 20 19.61 9.54 21.03
C GLU A 20 19.10 8.79 19.79
N LEU A 21 18.06 7.99 19.94
CA LEU A 21 17.40 7.25 18.85
C LEU A 21 16.30 8.05 18.15
N TRP A 22 15.90 9.19 18.73
CA TRP A 22 14.81 10.03 18.25
C TRP A 22 15.21 11.52 18.22
N PRO A 23 16.01 11.92 17.21
CA PRO A 23 16.49 13.29 17.03
C PRO A 23 15.38 14.35 17.11
N ASN A 24 15.70 15.50 17.71
CA ASN A 24 14.75 16.61 17.93
C ASN A 24 13.99 17.06 16.67
N HIS A 25 14.61 16.99 15.49
CA HIS A 25 13.93 17.36 14.24
C HIS A 25 12.81 16.38 13.86
N LEU A 26 12.95 15.08 14.18
CA LEU A 26 11.90 14.07 14.02
C LEU A 26 10.81 14.22 15.09
N GLN A 27 11.16 14.65 16.30
CA GLN A 27 10.19 15.03 17.34
C GLN A 27 9.30 16.19 16.90
N VAL A 28 9.90 17.24 16.37
CA VAL A 28 9.18 18.44 15.90
C VAL A 28 8.27 18.07 14.73
N THR A 29 8.78 17.32 13.74
CA THR A 29 7.99 16.87 12.60
C THR A 29 6.81 15.98 13.00
N ALA A 30 7.03 15.06 13.95
CA ALA A 30 5.96 14.20 14.46
C ALA A 30 4.92 15.00 15.27
N ARG A 31 5.36 15.97 16.08
CA ARG A 31 4.45 16.88 16.82
C ARG A 31 3.64 17.75 15.88
N ASP A 32 4.26 18.34 14.87
CA ASP A 32 3.58 19.17 13.87
C ASP A 32 2.55 18.34 13.10
N ARG A 33 2.88 17.09 12.75
CA ARG A 33 1.93 16.15 12.14
C ARG A 33 0.72 15.85 13.04
N ILE A 34 0.96 15.60 14.33
CA ILE A 34 -0.10 15.30 15.32
C ILE A 34 -0.99 16.52 15.55
N MET A 35 -0.40 17.72 15.66
CA MET A 35 -1.15 18.96 15.85
C MET A 35 -1.91 19.38 14.59
N ALA A 36 -1.36 19.14 13.40
CA ALA A 36 -2.04 19.38 12.12
C ALA A 36 -3.21 18.41 11.88
N THR A 37 -3.23 17.23 12.52
CA THR A 37 -4.36 16.29 12.48
C THR A 37 -5.43 16.59 13.53
N SER A 38 -5.24 17.59 14.40
CA SER A 38 -6.31 18.10 15.27
C SER A 38 -7.25 19.00 14.46
N THR A 39 -8.00 18.38 13.54
CA THR A 39 -9.24 18.97 13.04
C THR A 39 -10.33 18.43 13.93
N ASP A 40 -11.03 19.31 14.67
CA ASP A 40 -12.20 18.91 15.43
C ASP A 40 -13.16 18.14 14.50
N PRO A 41 -13.62 16.94 14.88
CA PRO A 41 -14.56 16.21 14.05
C PRO A 41 -15.86 17.01 13.97
N VAL A 42 -16.24 17.42 12.76
CA VAL A 42 -17.56 17.99 12.48
C VAL A 42 -18.59 16.88 12.72
N VAL A 43 -19.28 16.95 13.86
CA VAL A 43 -20.36 16.03 14.23
C VAL A 43 -21.57 16.29 13.32
N PRO A 44 -22.07 15.33 12.54
CA PRO A 44 -23.36 15.47 11.88
C PRO A 44 -24.47 15.43 12.94
N VAL A 45 -25.39 16.40 12.88
CA VAL A 45 -26.53 16.49 13.80
C VAL A 45 -27.48 15.32 13.55
N ALA A 46 -27.33 14.24 14.32
CA ALA A 46 -28.26 13.12 14.35
C ALA A 46 -29.21 13.23 15.56
N ARG A 47 -30.52 13.19 15.29
CA ARG A 47 -31.61 13.23 16.29
C ARG A 47 -31.46 12.12 17.33
N ARG A 48 -31.52 12.51 18.60
CA ARG A 48 -31.48 11.66 19.81
C ARG A 48 -32.48 10.50 19.77
N ARG A 49 -32.00 9.27 19.98
CA ARG A 49 -32.57 8.30 20.94
C ARG A 49 -31.45 7.49 21.60
N ARG A 50 -31.55 7.39 22.93
CA ARG A 50 -30.57 6.81 23.86
C ARG A 50 -30.52 5.27 23.74
N ALA A 51 -29.31 4.70 23.68
CA ALA A 51 -28.94 3.43 24.30
C ALA A 51 -27.40 3.30 24.24
N GLY A 52 -26.76 3.06 25.39
CA GLY A 52 -25.30 2.99 25.51
C GLY A 52 -24.73 1.61 25.15
N ALA A 53 -23.48 1.58 24.69
CA ALA A 53 -22.58 0.43 24.79
C ALA A 53 -21.15 0.83 24.35
N ILE A 54 -20.18 0.53 25.23
CA ILE A 54 -18.83 -0.01 24.99
C ILE A 54 -18.02 0.65 23.85
N ALA A 55 -17.09 1.52 24.23
CA ALA A 55 -16.05 2.03 23.32
C ALA A 55 -14.98 0.95 23.10
N VAL A 56 -15.19 0.09 22.09
CA VAL A 56 -14.10 -0.62 21.43
C VAL A 56 -13.38 0.43 20.58
N VAL A 57 -12.14 0.76 20.94
CA VAL A 57 -11.25 1.55 20.07
C VAL A 57 -10.80 0.62 18.94
N ALA A 58 -11.70 0.40 17.98
CA ALA A 58 -11.31 -0.04 16.66
C ALA A 58 -10.75 1.21 15.97
N ALA A 59 -9.43 1.26 15.80
CA ALA A 59 -8.83 2.15 14.82
C ALA A 59 -9.33 1.68 13.44
N ILE A 60 -10.50 2.18 13.05
CA ILE A 60 -11.03 2.05 11.70
C ILE A 60 -10.18 2.99 10.85
N THR A 61 -8.96 2.56 10.49
CA THR A 61 -8.44 2.94 9.19
C THR A 61 -9.32 2.22 8.22
N ALA A 62 -10.35 2.91 7.74
CA ALA A 62 -11.09 2.49 6.59
C ALA A 62 -10.04 2.15 5.52
N ALA A 63 -9.93 0.87 5.19
CA ALA A 63 -9.29 0.41 3.97
C ALA A 63 -10.18 0.83 2.79
N GLY A 64 -10.42 2.13 2.65
CA GLY A 64 -10.63 2.74 1.35
C GLY A 64 -9.22 3.01 0.87
N GLY A 65 -8.85 2.46 -0.29
CA GLY A 65 -7.70 2.98 -1.02
C GLY A 65 -7.80 4.50 -0.95
N VAL A 66 -6.73 5.16 -0.50
CA VAL A 66 -6.66 6.61 -0.51
C VAL A 66 -7.03 7.00 -1.94
N GLY A 67 -8.20 7.61 -2.11
CA GLY A 67 -8.65 8.08 -3.41
C GLY A 67 -7.58 9.05 -3.88
N VAL A 68 -6.71 8.58 -4.77
CA VAL A 68 -5.65 9.39 -5.32
C VAL A 68 -6.38 10.48 -6.09
N ALA A 69 -6.28 11.72 -5.62
CA ALA A 69 -6.76 12.85 -6.40
C ALA A 69 -6.09 12.74 -7.77
N ALA A 70 -6.88 12.75 -8.85
CA ALA A 70 -6.34 12.68 -10.21
C ALA A 70 -5.37 13.85 -10.37
N ALA A 71 -4.07 13.56 -10.27
CA ALA A 71 -3.06 14.59 -10.34
C ALA A 71 -3.09 15.16 -11.76
N THR A 72 -3.43 16.45 -11.85
CA THR A 72 -3.54 17.13 -13.14
C THR A 72 -2.15 17.34 -13.72
N GLY A 73 -1.85 16.74 -14.86
CA GLY A 73 -0.57 16.88 -15.52
C GLY A 73 -0.34 15.84 -16.61
N LEU A 74 0.66 16.08 -17.45
CA LEU A 74 1.11 15.08 -18.41
C LEU A 74 2.01 14.06 -17.68
N MET A 75 1.89 12.79 -18.06
CA MET A 75 2.79 11.75 -17.59
C MET A 75 4.26 12.13 -17.90
N PRO A 76 5.19 12.07 -16.93
CA PRO A 76 6.59 12.41 -17.19
C PRO A 76 7.21 11.55 -18.28
N LYS A 77 8.12 12.15 -19.06
CA LYS A 77 8.83 11.47 -20.15
C LYS A 77 9.59 10.23 -19.68
N ALA A 78 10.17 10.26 -18.48
CA ALA A 78 10.87 9.12 -17.89
C ALA A 78 9.95 7.90 -17.78
N PHE A 79 8.71 8.10 -17.36
CA PHE A 79 7.70 7.04 -17.29
C PHE A 79 7.32 6.55 -18.68
N THR A 80 7.00 7.46 -19.60
CA THR A 80 6.58 7.07 -20.95
C THR A 80 7.67 6.33 -21.73
N ASP A 81 8.94 6.73 -21.55
CA ASP A 81 10.07 6.06 -22.20
C ASP A 81 10.30 4.68 -21.58
N ALA A 82 10.22 4.56 -20.26
CA ALA A 82 10.38 3.30 -19.53
C ALA A 82 9.36 2.23 -19.92
N TYR A 83 8.13 2.63 -20.26
CA TYR A 83 7.04 1.75 -20.64
C TYR A 83 6.67 1.83 -22.13
N SER A 84 7.53 2.43 -22.95
CA SER A 84 7.32 2.57 -24.41
C SER A 84 6.98 1.26 -25.13
N GLY A 85 7.45 0.11 -24.62
CA GLY A 85 7.14 -1.22 -25.14
C GLY A 85 5.65 -1.61 -25.10
N TRP A 86 4.82 -0.92 -24.31
CA TRP A 86 3.36 -1.11 -24.30
C TRP A 86 2.70 -0.78 -25.63
N LEU A 87 3.30 0.14 -26.41
CA LEU A 87 2.83 0.49 -27.75
C LEU A 87 2.99 -0.67 -28.74
N THR A 88 3.94 -1.56 -28.48
CA THR A 88 4.29 -2.68 -29.37
C THR A 88 4.01 -4.02 -28.71
N TYR A 89 3.23 -4.04 -27.62
CA TYR A 89 2.95 -5.30 -26.92
C TYR A 89 2.20 -6.24 -27.87
N PRO A 90 2.63 -7.51 -27.98
CA PRO A 90 2.01 -8.47 -28.89
C PRO A 90 0.50 -8.53 -28.69
N ASP A 91 -0.24 -8.57 -29.80
CA ASP A 91 -1.70 -8.69 -29.80
C ASP A 91 -2.47 -7.54 -29.13
N SER A 92 -1.80 -6.41 -28.82
CA SER A 92 -2.44 -5.19 -28.32
C SER A 92 -2.63 -4.14 -29.41
N SER A 93 -3.68 -3.32 -29.29
CA SER A 93 -3.92 -2.15 -30.15
C SER A 93 -3.02 -0.93 -29.85
N GLY A 94 -1.87 -1.13 -29.22
CA GLY A 94 -0.92 -0.07 -28.89
C GLY A 94 -1.34 0.73 -27.66
N VAL A 95 -1.13 0.16 -26.47
CA VAL A 95 -1.45 0.82 -25.20
C VAL A 95 -0.47 1.97 -24.98
N ASN A 96 -0.98 3.19 -24.86
CA ASN A 96 -0.15 4.39 -24.73
C ASN A 96 0.24 4.65 -23.25
N PRO A 97 1.53 4.58 -22.87
CA PRO A 97 1.98 4.88 -21.51
C PRO A 97 1.67 6.30 -21.04
N ALA A 98 1.54 7.26 -21.97
CA ALA A 98 1.19 8.65 -21.63
C ALA A 98 -0.24 8.80 -21.10
N ALA A 99 -1.10 7.81 -21.35
CA ALA A 99 -2.46 7.72 -20.84
C ALA A 99 -2.57 6.89 -19.55
N ALA A 100 -1.44 6.47 -18.97
CA ALA A 100 -1.46 5.70 -17.74
C ALA A 100 -1.91 6.57 -16.55
N GLU A 101 -2.69 5.97 -15.67
CA GLU A 101 -3.19 6.61 -14.45
C GLU A 101 -2.74 5.82 -13.23
N ARG A 102 -2.34 6.53 -12.16
CA ARG A 102 -2.11 5.91 -10.85
C ARG A 102 -3.45 5.52 -10.25
N ILE A 103 -3.70 4.23 -10.07
CA ILE A 103 -4.98 3.74 -9.54
C ILE A 103 -4.89 3.23 -8.09
N ALA A 104 -3.68 2.99 -7.60
CA ALA A 104 -3.43 2.67 -6.20
C ALA A 104 -2.01 3.04 -5.79
N ALA A 105 -1.83 3.29 -4.49
CA ALA A 105 -0.53 3.50 -3.87
C ALA A 105 -0.57 3.00 -2.42
N ILE A 106 0.49 2.34 -1.98
CA ILE A 106 0.69 1.91 -0.58
C ILE A 106 2.07 2.33 -0.08
N PRO A 107 2.16 2.94 1.11
CA PRO A 107 3.45 3.28 1.70
C PRO A 107 4.19 2.02 2.15
N GLY A 108 5.49 2.05 1.98
CA GLY A 108 6.44 1.08 2.48
C GLY A 108 7.00 1.40 3.86
N PRO A 109 7.69 0.44 4.49
CA PRO A 109 8.29 0.61 5.81
C PRO A 109 9.49 1.59 5.83
N ASP A 110 10.10 1.87 4.68
CA ASP A 110 11.29 2.71 4.50
C ASP A 110 10.98 4.11 3.93
N GLY A 111 9.69 4.46 3.79
CA GLY A 111 9.24 5.71 3.17
C GLY A 111 9.14 5.67 1.65
N THR A 112 9.51 4.56 1.01
CA THR A 112 9.21 4.28 -0.40
C THR A 112 7.70 4.05 -0.57
N VAL A 113 7.12 4.45 -1.69
CA VAL A 113 5.71 4.14 -2.01
C VAL A 113 5.66 3.17 -3.18
N MET A 114 4.91 2.07 -3.03
CA MET A 114 4.56 1.22 -4.16
C MET A 114 3.28 1.74 -4.79
N SER A 115 3.35 2.15 -6.04
CA SER A 115 2.21 2.65 -6.81
C SER A 115 1.94 1.76 -8.00
N VAL A 116 0.67 1.63 -8.38
CA VAL A 116 0.26 0.88 -9.56
C VAL A 116 -0.37 1.82 -10.58
N PHE A 117 0.21 1.81 -11.77
CA PHE A 117 -0.26 2.55 -12.92
C PHE A 117 -0.94 1.63 -13.91
N VAL A 118 -2.03 2.09 -14.52
CA VAL A 118 -2.72 1.35 -15.58
C VAL A 118 -3.00 2.23 -16.77
N ALA A 119 -2.72 1.70 -17.96
CA ALA A 119 -3.17 2.25 -19.23
C ALA A 119 -4.03 1.24 -19.98
N GLN A 120 -5.00 1.74 -20.74
CA GLN A 120 -5.91 0.92 -21.53
C GLN A 120 -5.73 1.19 -23.02
N GLY A 121 -5.69 0.11 -23.81
CA GLY A 121 -5.76 0.13 -25.26
C GLY A 121 -7.20 0.13 -25.75
N THR A 122 -7.40 0.49 -27.02
CA THR A 122 -8.74 0.56 -27.64
C THR A 122 -9.43 -0.79 -27.83
N ASP A 123 -8.65 -1.86 -27.82
CA ASP A 123 -9.06 -3.27 -27.90
C ASP A 123 -9.40 -3.88 -26.54
N GLY A 124 -9.34 -3.09 -25.46
CA GLY A 124 -9.55 -3.57 -24.10
C GLY A 124 -8.31 -4.15 -23.44
N THR A 125 -7.17 -4.24 -24.14
CA THR A 125 -5.90 -4.61 -23.54
C THR A 125 -5.51 -3.60 -22.46
N ARG A 126 -5.12 -4.09 -21.29
CA ARG A 126 -4.69 -3.27 -20.16
C ARG A 126 -3.24 -3.57 -19.84
N CYS A 127 -2.43 -2.53 -19.68
CA CYS A 127 -1.07 -2.66 -19.19
C CYS A 127 -0.99 -2.13 -17.76
N VAL A 128 -0.43 -2.95 -16.87
CA VAL A 128 -0.29 -2.65 -15.44
C VAL A 128 1.20 -2.53 -15.11
N ALA A 129 1.57 -1.40 -14.49
CA ALA A 129 2.93 -1.09 -14.04
C ALA A 129 2.94 -0.75 -12.54
N PRO A 130 3.31 -1.69 -11.67
CA PRO A 130 3.80 -1.35 -10.36
C PRO A 130 5.16 -0.64 -10.46
N VAL A 131 5.38 0.35 -9.60
CA VAL A 131 6.65 1.07 -9.43
C VAL A 131 6.91 1.37 -7.97
N PHE A 132 8.18 1.58 -7.62
CA PHE A 132 8.52 2.31 -6.41
C PHE A 132 8.81 3.77 -6.73
N GLU A 133 8.15 4.69 -6.04
CA GLU A 133 8.33 6.13 -6.15
C GLU A 133 8.47 6.80 -4.78
N SER A 134 8.84 8.08 -4.77
CA SER A 134 8.84 8.88 -3.56
C SER A 134 7.42 9.28 -3.16
N ALA A 135 7.18 9.49 -1.86
CA ALA A 135 5.89 9.99 -1.40
C ALA A 135 5.50 11.34 -2.05
N ALA A 136 6.46 12.21 -2.34
CA ALA A 136 6.22 13.50 -2.99
C ALA A 136 5.73 13.35 -4.45
N ASP A 137 6.15 12.30 -5.15
CA ASP A 137 5.73 12.04 -6.53
C ASP A 137 4.28 11.52 -6.61
N THR A 138 3.72 11.03 -5.49
CA THR A 138 2.32 10.56 -5.44
C THR A 138 1.28 11.67 -5.64
N GLU A 139 1.69 12.93 -5.51
CA GLU A 139 0.86 14.11 -5.77
C GLU A 139 0.91 14.56 -7.25
N GLN A 140 1.79 13.96 -8.06
CA GLN A 140 1.97 14.26 -9.48
C GLN A 140 1.29 13.21 -10.37
N ALA A 141 1.11 13.51 -11.66
CA ALA A 141 0.49 12.60 -12.64
C ALA A 141 1.23 11.24 -12.73
N GLY A 142 2.55 11.26 -12.53
CA GLY A 142 3.38 10.08 -12.34
C GLY A 142 4.78 10.49 -11.90
N PRO A 143 5.64 9.52 -11.54
CA PRO A 143 6.98 9.81 -11.05
C PRO A 143 7.95 10.14 -12.19
N ALA A 144 8.81 11.13 -11.96
CA ALA A 144 9.97 11.39 -12.81
C ALA A 144 11.16 10.47 -12.46
N ASN A 145 11.24 10.01 -11.20
CA ASN A 145 12.26 9.09 -10.70
C ASN A 145 11.57 7.92 -10.00
N PHE A 146 11.83 6.69 -10.47
CA PHE A 146 11.19 5.50 -9.92
C PHE A 146 12.00 4.24 -10.21
N THR A 147 11.75 3.20 -9.43
CA THR A 147 12.21 1.84 -9.73
C THR A 147 11.08 1.10 -10.44
N LYS A 148 11.38 0.58 -11.64
CA LYS A 148 10.47 -0.30 -12.36
C LYS A 148 10.33 -1.63 -11.63
N LEU A 149 9.09 -2.10 -11.50
CA LEU A 149 8.79 -3.46 -11.06
C LEU A 149 8.22 -4.27 -12.23
N MET A 150 8.01 -5.57 -12.02
CA MET A 150 7.35 -6.45 -12.99
C MET A 150 6.06 -5.82 -13.52
N ASN A 151 5.97 -5.65 -14.83
CA ASN A 151 4.79 -5.10 -15.51
C ASN A 151 4.29 -6.12 -16.54
N TYR A 152 3.02 -6.02 -16.90
CA TYR A 152 2.43 -6.90 -17.90
C TYR A 152 1.28 -6.20 -18.61
N CYS A 153 0.97 -6.69 -19.82
CA CYS A 153 -0.25 -6.33 -20.52
C CYS A 153 -1.11 -7.57 -20.72
N ARG A 154 -2.42 -7.44 -20.49
CA ARG A 154 -3.39 -8.53 -20.63
C ARG A 154 -4.66 -8.04 -21.31
N PRO A 155 -5.30 -8.85 -22.16
CA PRO A 155 -6.53 -8.48 -22.87
C PRO A 155 -7.76 -8.34 -21.94
N ALA A 156 -7.68 -8.85 -20.70
CA ALA A 156 -8.75 -8.73 -19.72
C ALA A 156 -8.19 -8.76 -18.28
N VAL A 157 -9.03 -8.31 -17.33
CA VAL A 157 -8.78 -8.45 -15.90
C VAL A 157 -8.83 -9.93 -15.51
N ASP A 158 -7.77 -10.43 -14.88
CA ASP A 158 -7.68 -11.83 -14.45
C ASP A 158 -8.41 -12.01 -13.11
N THR A 159 -9.62 -12.59 -13.17
CA THR A 159 -10.50 -12.83 -12.01
C THR A 159 -10.41 -14.28 -11.50
N GLY A 160 -9.26 -14.93 -11.63
CA GLY A 160 -9.04 -16.27 -11.12
C GLY A 160 -9.35 -16.44 -9.61
N PRO A 161 -9.45 -17.68 -9.09
CA PRO A 161 -9.58 -17.92 -7.66
C PRO A 161 -8.46 -17.25 -6.86
N PHE A 162 -8.70 -16.99 -5.58
CA PHE A 162 -7.72 -16.35 -4.70
C PHE A 162 -6.35 -17.03 -4.77
N GLY A 163 -5.30 -16.25 -5.01
CA GLY A 163 -3.92 -16.74 -5.14
C GLY A 163 -3.54 -17.29 -6.51
N GLN A 164 -4.48 -17.44 -7.46
CA GLN A 164 -4.16 -17.95 -8.78
C GLN A 164 -3.24 -17.00 -9.55
N GLY A 165 -2.26 -17.60 -10.24
CA GLY A 165 -1.31 -16.84 -11.05
C GLY A 165 -0.48 -15.88 -10.22
N ALA A 166 -0.22 -16.23 -8.95
CA ALA A 166 0.68 -15.47 -8.11
C ALA A 166 2.06 -15.42 -8.75
N GLY A 167 2.49 -14.21 -9.10
CA GLY A 167 3.82 -13.91 -9.59
C GLY A 167 4.62 -13.19 -8.51
N GLY A 168 5.93 -13.41 -8.49
CA GLY A 168 6.84 -12.77 -7.55
C GLY A 168 8.14 -12.37 -8.22
N GLU A 169 8.70 -11.24 -7.82
CA GLU A 169 10.02 -10.79 -8.24
C GLU A 169 10.83 -10.38 -7.02
N VAL A 170 12.08 -10.82 -6.99
CA VAL A 170 13.09 -10.31 -6.06
C VAL A 170 13.84 -9.19 -6.77
N GLY A 171 13.84 -8.00 -6.20
CA GLY A 171 14.53 -6.85 -6.75
C GLY A 171 15.41 -6.14 -5.73
N THR A 172 16.19 -5.17 -6.21
CA THR A 172 16.99 -4.29 -5.37
C THR A 172 16.75 -2.83 -5.75
N SER A 173 16.58 -1.96 -4.74
CA SER A 173 16.48 -0.51 -4.91
C SER A 173 17.42 0.16 -3.92
N GLY A 174 18.50 0.76 -4.43
CA GLY A 174 19.60 1.22 -3.59
C GLY A 174 20.23 0.06 -2.81
N SER A 175 20.21 0.15 -1.48
CA SER A 175 20.69 -0.90 -0.57
C SER A 175 19.60 -1.87 -0.11
N LEU A 176 18.35 -1.69 -0.54
CA LEU A 176 17.22 -2.50 -0.11
C LEU A 176 16.98 -3.66 -1.08
N THR A 177 16.98 -4.89 -0.58
CA THR A 177 16.43 -6.05 -1.28
C THR A 177 14.96 -6.19 -0.93
N TYR A 178 14.10 -6.45 -1.90
CA TYR A 178 12.66 -6.54 -1.70
C TYR A 178 12.05 -7.69 -2.51
N PHE A 179 10.90 -8.18 -2.07
CA PHE A 179 10.03 -9.03 -2.87
C PHE A 179 8.76 -8.27 -3.20
N THR A 180 8.39 -8.25 -4.48
CA THR A 180 7.11 -7.73 -4.96
C THR A 180 6.30 -8.86 -5.54
N TYR A 181 4.98 -8.82 -5.36
CA TYR A 181 4.09 -9.83 -5.92
C TYR A 181 2.78 -9.24 -6.41
N ASP A 182 2.12 -10.01 -7.25
CA ASP A 182 0.72 -9.84 -7.56
C ASP A 182 0.00 -11.20 -7.61
N ALA A 183 -1.25 -11.26 -7.14
CA ALA A 183 -2.03 -12.49 -7.09
C ALA A 183 -3.52 -12.20 -7.34
N ALA A 184 -4.24 -13.12 -7.98
CA ALA A 184 -5.68 -12.97 -8.17
C ALA A 184 -6.41 -12.87 -6.81
N ALA A 185 -7.37 -11.97 -6.70
CA ALA A 185 -8.14 -11.74 -5.48
C ALA A 185 -9.26 -12.76 -5.30
N GLY A 186 -9.80 -13.32 -6.38
CA GLY A 186 -11.00 -14.13 -6.34
C GLY A 186 -12.15 -13.37 -5.67
N GLU A 187 -12.71 -13.95 -4.61
CA GLU A 187 -13.78 -13.34 -3.81
C GLU A 187 -13.26 -12.48 -2.64
N ALA A 188 -11.94 -12.43 -2.40
CA ALA A 188 -11.38 -11.65 -1.31
C ALA A 188 -11.43 -10.16 -1.66
N VAL A 189 -11.90 -9.35 -0.72
CA VAL A 189 -11.94 -7.88 -0.87
C VAL A 189 -10.75 -7.20 -0.19
N ARG A 190 -10.01 -7.95 0.62
CA ARG A 190 -8.82 -7.49 1.35
C ARG A 190 -7.85 -8.65 1.49
N ALA A 191 -6.56 -8.37 1.47
CA ALA A 191 -5.54 -9.35 1.84
C ALA A 191 -4.45 -8.71 2.70
N GLU A 192 -3.76 -9.57 3.43
CA GLU A 192 -2.57 -9.23 4.22
C GLU A 192 -1.48 -10.24 3.89
N LEU A 193 -0.23 -9.79 3.85
CA LEU A 193 0.91 -10.68 3.75
C LEU A 193 1.52 -10.89 5.12
N HIS A 194 1.57 -12.14 5.56
CA HIS A 194 2.08 -12.54 6.87
C HIS A 194 3.44 -13.20 6.65
N THR A 195 4.49 -12.66 7.25
CA THR A 195 5.82 -13.27 7.19
C THR A 195 6.02 -14.28 8.32
N SER A 196 6.98 -15.19 8.15
CA SER A 196 7.41 -16.11 9.21
C SER A 196 7.99 -15.40 10.45
N SER A 197 8.43 -14.13 10.31
CA SER A 197 8.85 -13.27 11.43
C SER A 197 7.67 -12.70 12.23
N GLY A 198 6.43 -12.90 11.78
CA GLY A 198 5.22 -12.38 12.42
C GLY A 198 4.86 -10.95 12.01
N GLU A 199 5.54 -10.39 11.01
CA GLU A 199 5.20 -9.09 10.44
C GLU A 199 4.02 -9.23 9.48
N VAL A 200 3.17 -8.21 9.47
CA VAL A 200 1.99 -8.15 8.62
C VAL A 200 2.09 -6.94 7.72
N PHE A 201 2.14 -7.17 6.41
CA PHE A 201 2.22 -6.13 5.40
C PHE A 201 0.86 -5.97 4.69
N PRO A 202 0.37 -4.73 4.54
CA PRO A 202 -0.86 -4.49 3.81
C PRO A 202 -0.67 -4.77 2.32
N THR A 203 -1.79 -5.01 1.64
CA THR A 203 -1.86 -5.25 0.20
C THR A 203 -2.86 -4.29 -0.41
N MET A 204 -2.67 -3.94 -1.67
CA MET A 204 -3.65 -3.14 -2.43
C MET A 204 -4.41 -4.02 -3.41
N LEU A 205 -5.72 -3.88 -3.42
CA LEU A 205 -6.58 -4.50 -4.43
C LEU A 205 -6.66 -3.57 -5.64
N VAL A 206 -6.14 -4.05 -6.77
CA VAL A 206 -6.14 -3.36 -8.04
C VAL A 206 -6.69 -4.31 -9.09
N GLU A 207 -7.84 -3.96 -9.66
CA GLU A 207 -8.44 -4.70 -10.77
C GLU A 207 -8.53 -6.20 -10.48
N GLY A 208 -9.11 -6.58 -9.34
CA GLY A 208 -9.29 -8.00 -8.99
C GLY A 208 -7.98 -8.74 -8.66
N ARG A 209 -6.86 -8.05 -8.46
CA ARG A 209 -5.59 -8.63 -8.03
C ARG A 209 -5.04 -7.88 -6.83
N PHE A 210 -4.44 -8.62 -5.90
CA PHE A 210 -3.68 -8.04 -4.81
C PHE A 210 -2.25 -7.80 -5.25
N PHE A 211 -1.76 -6.59 -5.01
CA PHE A 211 -0.35 -6.23 -5.14
C PHE A 211 0.20 -5.93 -3.77
N GLY A 212 1.47 -6.27 -3.57
CA GLY A 212 2.17 -5.92 -2.36
C GLY A 212 3.65 -6.15 -2.48
N TRP A 213 4.35 -5.76 -1.42
CA TRP A 213 5.77 -5.97 -1.32
C TRP A 213 6.20 -6.04 0.14
N PHE A 214 7.40 -6.57 0.38
CA PHE A 214 8.04 -6.52 1.68
C PHE A 214 9.57 -6.50 1.55
N PRO A 215 10.28 -5.86 2.49
CA PRO A 215 11.74 -5.85 2.52
C PRO A 215 12.29 -7.25 2.87
N MET A 216 13.41 -7.62 2.27
CA MET A 216 14.13 -8.88 2.51
C MET A 216 15.57 -8.62 2.96
N PRO A 217 15.79 -8.30 4.24
CA PRO A 217 17.11 -7.93 4.73
C PRO A 217 18.12 -9.08 4.71
N ASP A 218 17.71 -10.35 4.80
CA ASP A 218 18.56 -11.54 4.58
C ASP A 218 17.71 -12.81 4.35
N GLY A 219 17.82 -13.42 3.18
CA GLY A 219 17.01 -14.60 2.80
C GLY A 219 15.54 -14.28 2.47
N MET A 220 14.82 -15.25 1.91
CA MET A 220 13.37 -15.12 1.68
C MET A 220 12.63 -15.62 2.92
N PRO A 221 12.08 -14.74 3.79
CA PRO A 221 11.14 -15.21 4.80
C PRO A 221 9.96 -15.86 4.09
N MET A 222 9.50 -17.01 4.61
CA MET A 222 8.28 -17.60 4.08
C MET A 222 7.14 -16.62 4.36
N ALA A 223 6.43 -16.23 3.30
CA ALA A 223 5.32 -15.30 3.39
C ALA A 223 4.04 -16.01 2.98
N THR A 224 2.95 -15.74 3.68
CA THR A 224 1.63 -16.26 3.36
C THR A 224 0.68 -15.08 3.13
N LEU A 225 0.11 -15.03 1.93
CA LEU A 225 -0.97 -14.12 1.61
C LEU A 225 -2.28 -14.69 2.19
N VAL A 226 -2.93 -13.91 3.05
CA VAL A 226 -4.20 -14.25 3.69
C VAL A 226 -5.30 -13.37 3.12
N GLY A 227 -6.30 -13.97 2.50
CA GLY A 227 -7.44 -13.27 1.88
C GLY A 227 -8.65 -13.23 2.80
N TYR A 228 -9.35 -12.09 2.82
CA TYR A 228 -10.51 -11.83 3.67
C TYR A 228 -11.73 -11.42 2.85
N ASP A 229 -12.91 -11.90 3.27
CA ASP A 229 -14.20 -11.41 2.78
C ASP A 229 -14.55 -10.03 3.38
N ALA A 230 -15.69 -9.47 2.96
CA ALA A 230 -16.18 -8.17 3.43
C ALA A 230 -16.57 -8.14 4.92
N ASN A 231 -16.74 -9.31 5.55
CA ASN A 231 -17.02 -9.44 6.98
C ASN A 231 -15.74 -9.63 7.81
N GLY A 232 -14.58 -9.73 7.15
CA GLY A 232 -13.29 -9.98 7.79
C GLY A 232 -13.02 -11.46 8.07
N ASN A 233 -13.80 -12.39 7.51
CA ASN A 233 -13.50 -13.83 7.61
C ASN A 233 -12.39 -14.19 6.63
N VAL A 234 -11.50 -15.08 7.04
CA VAL A 234 -10.47 -15.62 6.14
C VAL A 234 -11.11 -16.60 5.15
N ILE A 235 -10.90 -16.35 3.86
CA ILE A 235 -11.41 -17.21 2.78
C ILE A 235 -10.32 -18.01 2.07
N GLY A 236 -9.05 -17.66 2.29
CA GLY A 236 -7.93 -18.34 1.64
C GLY A 236 -6.57 -17.98 2.23
N ARG A 237 -5.60 -18.88 2.02
CA ARG A 237 -4.18 -18.68 2.33
C ARG A 237 -3.34 -19.27 1.20
N THR A 238 -2.32 -18.55 0.75
CA THR A 238 -1.37 -19.02 -0.25
C THR A 238 0.03 -18.56 0.11
N GLY A 239 1.06 -19.37 -0.13
CA GLY A 239 2.46 -19.07 0.16
C GLY A 239 3.39 -19.94 -0.66
#